data_AF-A0A1F3Y571-F1
#
_entry.id   AF-A0A1F3Y571-F1
#
_cell.length_a   1.000
_cell.length_b   1.000
_cell.length_c   1.000
_cell.angle_alpha   90.00
_cell.angle_beta   90.00
_cell.angle_gamma   90.00
#
_symmetry.space_group_name_H-M   'P 1'
#
loop_
_entity.id
_entity.type
_entity.pdbx_description
1 polymer ?
#
loop_
_entity_poly.entity_id
_entity_poly.type
_entity_poly.pdbx_seq_one_letter_code
_entity_poly.pdbx_strand_id
1 'polypeptide(L)'
;MDATLLFKTRFVVECKSGRVVMVYMDLFRLPPGHPDSYPEGLRFSWIAFDPDDDSLKVLFDCHDPKGAHIHINNGKPTPIKWTSVDDAQGLFFSAIREVFGDFDI
;
A
#
# COMPACT_ATOMS: atom_id res chain seq x y z
N MET A 1 5.68 18.95 -14.95
CA MET A 1 4.97 17.75 -15.45
C MET A 1 4.41 17.06 -14.23
N ASP A 2 3.13 16.72 -14.25
CA ASP A 2 2.47 16.12 -13.10
C ASP A 2 2.60 14.60 -13.11
N ALA A 3 2.41 13.97 -11.96
CA ALA A 3 2.36 12.52 -11.86
C ALA A 3 1.18 11.97 -12.68
N THR A 4 1.40 10.88 -13.42
CA THR A 4 0.37 10.18 -14.18
C THR A 4 -0.13 8.98 -13.40
N LEU A 5 -1.42 8.93 -13.07
CA LEU A 5 -2.03 7.74 -12.48
C LEU A 5 -1.98 6.59 -13.50
N LEU A 6 -1.25 5.53 -13.18
CA LEU A 6 -1.15 4.32 -14.02
C LEU A 6 -2.25 3.33 -13.69
N PHE A 7 -2.52 3.16 -12.40
CA PHE A 7 -3.44 2.16 -11.90
C PHE A 7 -4.14 2.66 -10.64
N LYS A 8 -5.43 2.35 -10.54
CA LYS A 8 -6.27 2.63 -9.39
C LYS A 8 -7.26 1.50 -9.24
N THR A 9 -7.21 0.82 -8.11
CA THR A 9 -8.22 -0.17 -7.74
C THR A 9 -8.73 0.07 -6.33
N ARG A 10 -9.99 -0.30 -6.14
CA ARG A 10 -10.67 -0.28 -4.85
C ARG A 10 -11.56 -1.50 -4.79
N PHE A 11 -11.41 -2.30 -3.76
CA PHE A 11 -12.21 -3.49 -3.57
C PHE A 11 -12.37 -3.79 -2.09
N VAL A 12 -13.30 -4.70 -1.82
CA VAL A 12 -13.62 -5.19 -0.48
C VAL A 12 -13.07 -6.59 -0.38
N VAL A 13 -12.48 -6.89 0.77
CA VAL A 13 -12.03 -8.23 1.14
C VAL A 13 -12.80 -8.66 2.37
N GLU A 14 -13.37 -9.86 2.33
CA GLU A 14 -13.96 -10.51 3.50
C GLU A 14 -12.95 -11.52 4.04
N CYS A 15 -12.47 -11.28 5.25
CA CYS A 15 -11.59 -12.21 5.96
C CYS A 15 -12.40 -13.43 6.42
N LYS A 16 -11.73 -14.57 6.62
CA LYS A 16 -12.33 -15.82 7.14
C LYS A 16 -12.99 -15.65 8.51
N SER A 17 -12.64 -14.60 9.24
CA SER A 17 -13.26 -14.21 10.50
C SER A 17 -14.63 -13.53 10.35
N GLY A 18 -15.06 -13.21 9.12
CA GLY A 18 -16.21 -12.36 8.82
C GLY A 18 -15.91 -10.86 8.85
N ARG A 19 -14.64 -10.48 9.10
CA ARG A 19 -14.21 -9.08 9.07
C ARG A 19 -14.18 -8.56 7.64
N VAL A 20 -14.68 -7.33 7.44
CA VAL A 20 -14.65 -6.64 6.16
C VAL A 20 -13.48 -5.66 6.13
N VAL A 21 -12.67 -5.70 5.07
CA VAL A 21 -11.52 -4.81 4.87
C VAL A 21 -11.67 -4.07 3.55
N MET A 22 -11.56 -2.75 3.60
CA MET A 22 -11.54 -1.88 2.42
C MET A 22 -10.09 -1.76 1.94
N VAL A 23 -9.82 -2.09 0.67
CA VAL A 23 -8.48 -2.02 0.09
C VAL A 23 -8.46 -1.03 -1.07
N TYR A 24 -7.64 0.01 -0.97
CA TYR A 24 -7.41 1.00 -2.03
C TYR A 24 -5.95 0.96 -2.45
N MET A 25 -5.70 0.94 -3.76
CA MET A 25 -4.35 0.92 -4.30
C MET A 25 -4.24 1.85 -5.50
N ASP A 26 -3.46 2.92 -5.36
CA ASP A 26 -3.10 3.82 -6.44
C ASP A 26 -1.60 3.67 -6.79
N LEU A 27 -1.27 3.62 -8.08
CA LEU A 27 0.10 3.58 -8.61
C LEU A 27 0.27 4.71 -9.64
N PHE A 28 1.34 5.46 -9.51
CA PHE A 28 1.63 6.64 -10.31
C PHE A 28 2.97 6.50 -11.02
N ARG A 29 3.06 7.02 -12.25
CA ARG A 29 4.31 7.34 -12.95
C ARG A 29 4.67 8.78 -12.66
N LEU A 30 5.85 8.98 -12.10
CA LEU A 30 6.45 10.28 -11.88
C LEU A 30 7.22 10.73 -13.12
N PRO A 31 7.33 12.05 -13.36
CA PRO A 31 8.14 12.56 -14.45
C PRO A 31 9.62 12.18 -14.26
N PRO A 32 10.40 12.07 -15.35
CA PRO A 32 11.83 11.84 -15.26
C PRO A 32 12.53 12.87 -14.37
N GLY A 33 13.41 12.40 -13.48
CA GLY A 33 14.15 13.27 -12.54
C GLY A 33 13.36 13.74 -11.31
N HIS A 34 12.15 13.23 -11.08
CA HIS A 34 11.41 13.50 -9.86
C HIS A 34 12.12 12.90 -8.63
N PRO A 35 12.28 13.62 -7.51
CA PRO A 35 12.99 13.10 -6.33
C PRO A 35 12.33 11.83 -5.76
N ASP A 36 11.00 11.74 -5.80
CA ASP A 36 10.24 10.58 -5.34
C ASP A 36 10.25 9.35 -6.29
N SER A 37 11.05 9.35 -7.37
CA SER A 37 11.07 8.24 -8.33
C SER A 37 11.71 6.97 -7.74
N TYR A 38 10.91 5.98 -7.36
CA TYR A 38 11.44 4.73 -6.80
C TYR A 38 10.59 3.53 -7.19
N PRO A 39 11.21 2.36 -7.46
CA PRO A 39 12.06 2.20 -8.64
C PRO A 39 11.37 2.67 -9.93
N GLU A 40 12.15 2.92 -10.98
CA GLU A 40 11.64 3.22 -12.34
C GLU A 40 10.75 4.46 -12.48
N GLY A 41 10.82 5.45 -11.59
CA GLY A 41 9.90 6.59 -11.70
C GLY A 41 8.48 6.27 -11.28
N LEU A 42 8.29 5.30 -10.38
CA LEU A 42 6.99 4.98 -9.83
C LEU A 42 6.82 5.56 -8.42
N ARG A 43 5.55 5.67 -8.02
CA ARG A 43 5.11 5.91 -6.64
C ARG A 43 3.83 5.14 -6.41
N PHE A 44 3.70 4.49 -5.25
CA PHE A 44 2.44 3.90 -4.81
C PHE A 44 1.87 4.63 -3.58
N SER A 45 0.56 4.56 -3.43
CA SER A 45 -0.16 4.92 -2.21
C SER A 45 -1.29 3.92 -2.00
N TRP A 46 -1.05 2.95 -1.12
CA TRP A 46 -1.94 1.82 -0.87
C TRP A 46 -2.38 1.82 0.58
N ILE A 47 -3.66 1.53 0.82
CA ILE A 47 -4.23 1.45 2.15
C ILE A 47 -5.20 0.27 2.23
N ALA A 48 -5.11 -0.49 3.32
CA ALA A 48 -6.15 -1.40 3.74
C ALA A 48 -6.62 -0.99 5.14
N PHE A 49 -7.92 -0.96 5.38
CA PHE A 49 -8.48 -0.53 6.66
C PHE A 49 -9.81 -1.22 6.95
N ASP A 50 -10.10 -1.40 8.23
CA ASP A 50 -11.42 -1.82 8.71
C ASP A 50 -12.32 -0.57 8.70
N PRO A 51 -13.46 -0.57 7.98
CA PRO A 51 -14.35 0.59 7.94
C PRO A 51 -15.04 0.87 9.28
N ASP A 52 -15.09 -0.12 10.18
CA ASP A 52 -15.74 -0.03 11.48
C ASP A 52 -14.72 0.18 12.63
N ASP A 53 -13.41 0.01 12.38
CA ASP A 53 -12.32 0.20 13.34
C ASP A 53 -11.14 0.99 12.73
N ASP A 54 -11.08 2.30 13.01
CA ASP A 54 -10.07 3.22 12.47
C ASP A 54 -8.65 3.02 13.02
N SER A 55 -8.52 2.19 14.07
CA SER A 55 -7.24 1.79 14.64
C SER A 55 -6.55 0.72 13.81
N LEU A 56 -7.30 -0.02 12.99
CA LEU A 56 -6.80 -1.12 12.17
C LEU A 56 -6.60 -0.69 10.72
N LYS A 57 -5.33 -0.49 10.36
CA LYS A 57 -4.95 -0.14 8.99
C LYS A 57 -3.52 -0.50 8.65
N VAL A 58 -3.32 -0.81 7.38
CA VAL A 58 -2.03 -1.01 6.74
C VAL A 58 -1.88 0.08 5.69
N LEU A 59 -0.86 0.93 5.82
CA LEU A 59 -0.52 1.96 4.84
C LEU A 59 0.80 1.62 4.18
N PHE A 60 0.82 1.49 2.86
CA PHE A 60 2.01 1.35 2.05
C PHE A 60 2.17 2.63 1.23
N ASP A 61 3.24 3.40 1.49
CA ASP A 61 3.51 4.64 0.75
C ASP A 61 4.99 4.73 0.36
N CYS A 62 5.25 5.49 -0.69
CA CYS A 62 6.60 5.80 -1.14
C CYS A 62 6.71 7.29 -1.49
N HIS A 63 7.55 8.02 -0.77
CA HIS A 63 7.80 9.44 -1.00
C HIS A 63 9.16 9.86 -0.42
N ASP A 64 9.79 10.90 -0.97
CA ASP A 64 11.01 11.50 -0.41
C ASP A 64 10.71 12.19 0.94
N PRO A 65 11.67 12.22 1.88
CA PRO A 65 12.97 11.54 1.89
C PRO A 65 12.91 10.11 2.47
N LYS A 66 11.71 9.58 2.72
CA LYS A 66 11.55 8.32 3.47
C LYS A 66 11.73 7.08 2.59
N GLY A 67 11.49 7.20 1.29
CA GLY A 67 11.40 6.06 0.38
C GLY A 67 10.17 5.20 0.66
N ALA A 68 10.20 3.95 0.19
CA ALA A 68 9.12 2.99 0.40
C ALA A 68 9.05 2.56 1.87
N HIS A 69 7.86 2.63 2.46
CA HIS A 69 7.65 2.26 3.86
C HIS A 69 6.21 1.81 4.13
N ILE A 70 6.04 1.12 5.27
CA ILE A 70 4.75 0.65 5.77
C ILE A 70 4.42 1.26 7.13
N HIS A 71 3.14 1.54 7.37
CA HIS A 71 2.59 1.80 8.71
C HIS A 71 1.55 0.74 9.04
N ILE A 72 1.61 0.20 10.26
CA ILE A 72 0.63 -0.75 10.81
C ILE A 72 -0.05 -0.10 12.02
N ASN A 73 -1.37 0.00 12.01
CA ASN A 73 -2.20 0.44 13.14
C ASN A 73 -1.76 1.78 13.79
N ASN A 74 -1.40 2.78 12.97
CA ASN A 74 -0.80 4.06 13.39
C ASN A 74 0.60 3.95 14.04
N GLY A 75 1.26 2.80 13.91
CA GLY A 75 2.63 2.59 14.36
C GLY A 75 3.65 3.42 13.59
N LYS A 76 4.92 3.33 14.01
CA LYS A 76 6.03 4.01 13.33
C LYS A 76 6.17 3.47 11.90
N PRO A 77 6.57 4.32 10.94
CA PRO A 77 6.91 3.87 9.59
C PRO A 77 8.08 2.89 9.65
N THR A 78 7.91 1.73 9.03
CA THR A 78 8.97 0.74 8.85
C THR A 78 9.43 0.78 7.39
N PRO A 79 10.71 1.04 7.11
CA PRO A 79 11.23 0.99 5.75
C PRO A 79 11.03 -0.40 5.15
N ILE A 80 10.69 -0.46 3.86
CA ILE A 80 10.57 -1.71 3.12
C ILE A 80 11.50 -1.69 1.91
N LYS A 81 11.89 -2.88 1.46
CA LYS A 81 12.58 -3.03 0.18
C LYS A 81 11.53 -3.16 -0.93
N TRP A 82 11.56 -2.26 -1.90
CA TRP A 82 10.73 -2.32 -3.09
C TRP A 82 11.58 -2.56 -4.33
N THR A 83 11.44 -3.73 -4.93
CA THR A 83 12.18 -4.17 -6.14
C THR A 83 11.32 -4.17 -7.39
N SER A 84 10.05 -4.54 -7.28
CA SER A 84 9.07 -4.56 -8.36
C SER A 84 7.67 -4.28 -7.81
N VAL A 85 6.72 -3.91 -8.69
CA VAL A 85 5.32 -3.72 -8.28
C VAL A 85 4.76 -5.00 -7.68
N ASP A 86 5.00 -6.16 -8.30
CA ASP A 86 4.52 -7.46 -7.83
C ASP A 86 5.05 -7.80 -6.44
N ASP A 87 6.34 -7.58 -6.19
CA ASP A 87 6.94 -7.79 -4.85
C ASP A 87 6.29 -6.88 -3.81
N ALA A 88 6.06 -5.61 -4.15
CA ALA A 88 5.39 -4.68 -3.25
C ALA A 88 3.95 -5.13 -2.95
N GLN A 89 3.20 -5.58 -3.97
CA GLN A 89 1.84 -6.10 -3.77
C GLN A 89 1.84 -7.32 -2.85
N GLY A 90 2.79 -8.24 -3.05
CA GLY A 90 2.96 -9.41 -2.17
C GLY A 90 3.21 -9.01 -0.71
N LEU A 91 4.11 -8.05 -0.48
CA LEU A 91 4.38 -7.53 0.87
C LEU A 91 3.15 -6.85 1.48
N PHE A 92 2.43 -6.05 0.69
CA PHE A 92 1.23 -5.37 1.13
C PHE A 92 0.13 -6.36 1.54
N PHE A 93 -0.20 -7.34 0.71
CA PHE A 93 -1.20 -8.36 1.06
C PHE A 93 -0.76 -9.26 2.21
N SER A 94 0.54 -9.53 2.37
CA SER A 94 1.06 -10.21 3.56
C SER A 94 0.78 -9.41 4.83
N ALA A 95 1.01 -8.09 4.81
CA ALA A 95 0.73 -7.21 5.93
C ALA A 95 -0.77 -7.10 6.25
N ILE A 96 -1.63 -7.10 5.22
CA ILE A 96 -3.08 -7.16 5.44
C ILE A 96 -3.45 -8.46 6.17
N ARG A 97 -2.89 -9.61 5.77
CA ARG A 97 -3.17 -10.89 6.45
C ARG A 97 -2.68 -10.90 7.89
N GLU A 98 -1.53 -10.29 8.17
CA GLU A 98 -1.00 -10.17 9.53
C GLU A 98 -1.92 -9.34 10.45
N VAL A 99 -2.53 -8.28 9.93
CA VAL A 99 -3.38 -7.37 10.72
C VAL A 99 -4.83 -7.84 10.81
N PHE A 100 -5.40 -8.30 9.70
CA PHE A 100 -6.84 -8.56 9.60
C PHE A 100 -7.20 -10.05 9.59
N GLY A 101 -6.22 -10.93 9.34
CA GLY A 101 -6.41 -12.37 9.17
C GLY A 101 -6.50 -12.81 7.71
N ASP A 102 -6.65 -14.11 7.50
CA ASP A 102 -6.68 -14.72 6.17
C ASP A 102 -7.90 -14.32 5.34
N PHE A 103 -7.69 -14.22 4.03
CA PHE A 103 -8.69 -13.98 3.00
C PHE A 103 -8.22 -14.55 1.66
N ASP A 104 -9.17 -14.75 0.75
CA ASP A 104 -8.93 -15.20 -0.62
C ASP A 104 -8.94 -14.00 -1.58
N ILE A 105 -8.01 -13.95 -2.54
CA ILE A 105 -7.88 -12.87 -3.54
C ILE A 105 -7.59 -13.42 -4.94
#